data_AF-A0AAN6EFS9-F1
#
_entry.id   AF-A0AAN6EFS9-F1
#
_cell.length_a   1.000
_cell.length_b   1.000
_cell.length_c   1.000
_cell.angle_alpha   90.00
_cell.angle_beta   90.00
_cell.angle_gamma   90.00
#
_symmetry.space_group_name_H-M   'P 1'
#
loop_
_entity.id
_entity.type
_entity.pdbx_description
1 polymer ?
#
loop_
_entity_poly.entity_id
_entity_poly.type
_entity_poly.pdbx_seq_one_letter_code
_entity_poly.pdbx_strand_id
1 'polypeptide(L)'
;ITDETRESGLRSPLSKKSPKKLFRFNELVAVYETWNRNEYDRRGIPATRLDAELIEQIKQELNDYKAYEMQVHESSRLFTHFIY
;
A
#
# COMPACT_ATOMS: atom_id res chain seq x y z
N ILE A 1 30.29 61.98 -10.31
CA ILE A 1 30.44 62.41 -8.90
C ILE A 1 29.07 62.97 -8.53
N THR A 2 28.14 62.30 -7.86
CA THR A 2 28.09 61.16 -6.91
C THR A 2 26.68 60.54 -7.05
N ASP A 3 26.56 59.25 -7.35
CA ASP A 3 26.41 58.10 -6.43
C ASP A 3 24.92 57.78 -6.14
N GLU A 4 24.40 56.81 -6.90
CA GLU A 4 23.10 56.18 -6.67
C GLU A 4 23.22 55.18 -5.50
N THR A 5 22.55 55.46 -4.38
CA THR A 5 22.39 54.49 -3.30
C THR A 5 21.53 53.31 -3.76
N ARG A 6 22.16 52.22 -4.21
CA ARG A 6 21.52 50.90 -4.39
C ARG A 6 21.54 50.17 -3.05
N GLU A 7 20.39 50.13 -2.37
CA GLU A 7 20.14 49.19 -1.27
C GLU A 7 20.34 47.75 -1.77
N SER A 8 21.44 47.11 -1.36
CA SER A 8 21.63 45.68 -1.53
C SER A 8 21.08 44.97 -0.30
N GLY A 9 19.83 44.54 -0.39
CA GLY A 9 19.20 43.69 0.61
C GLY A 9 19.97 42.39 0.79
N LEU A 10 20.68 42.26 1.91
CA LEU A 10 21.23 41.01 2.40
C LEU A 10 20.07 40.10 2.84
N ARG A 11 19.42 39.44 1.87
CA ARG A 11 18.63 38.25 2.17
C ARG A 11 19.60 37.10 2.36
N SER A 12 19.95 36.84 3.62
CA SER A 12 20.56 35.57 4.00
C SER A 12 19.66 34.43 3.48
N PRO A 13 20.20 33.45 2.74
CA PRO A 13 19.40 32.31 2.36
C PRO A 13 19.05 31.57 3.65
N LEU A 14 17.76 31.58 4.01
CA LEU A 14 17.18 30.70 5.01
C LEU A 14 17.58 29.27 4.63
N SER A 15 18.62 28.76 5.29
CA SER A 15 19.01 27.35 5.21
C SER A 15 17.85 26.55 5.78
N LYS A 16 16.98 26.08 4.89
CA LYS A 16 15.89 25.17 5.22
C LYS A 16 16.56 23.88 5.73
N LYS A 17 16.69 23.75 7.04
CA LYS A 17 17.16 22.52 7.68
C LYS A 17 16.22 21.40 7.25
N SER A 18 16.70 20.48 6.43
CA SER A 18 15.93 19.30 6.05
C SER A 18 15.62 18.49 7.31
N PRO A 19 14.42 17.90 7.41
CA PRO A 19 14.06 17.09 8.57
C PRO A 19 15.08 15.97 8.73
N LYS A 20 15.69 15.88 9.91
CA LYS A 20 16.67 14.83 10.23
C LYS A 20 15.97 13.48 10.14
N LYS A 21 16.45 12.62 9.24
CA LYS A 21 15.95 11.24 9.14
C LYS A 21 16.29 10.50 10.44
N LEU A 22 15.27 9.97 11.13
CA LEU A 22 15.39 9.30 12.43
C LEU A 22 15.86 7.82 12.32
N PHE A 23 15.90 7.29 11.10
CA PHE A 23 16.34 5.92 10.84
C PHE A 23 17.23 5.87 9.60
N ARG A 24 18.09 4.85 9.55
CA ARG A 24 18.97 4.54 8.42
C ARG A 24 18.75 3.09 8.02
N PHE A 25 18.77 2.83 6.71
CA PHE A 25 18.81 1.48 6.20
C PHE A 25 20.23 0.94 6.32
N ASN A 26 20.36 -0.37 6.54
CA ASN A 26 21.65 -1.04 6.42
C ASN A 26 21.98 -1.15 4.93
N GLU A 27 23.22 -0.83 4.56
CA GLU A 27 23.72 -0.97 3.18
C GLU A 27 23.98 -2.44 2.83
N LEU A 28 24.16 -3.29 3.83
CA LEU A 28 24.40 -4.71 3.66
C LEU A 28 23.12 -5.53 3.83
N VAL A 29 22.84 -6.36 2.83
CA VAL A 29 21.74 -7.33 2.85
C VAL A 29 22.34 -8.71 3.07
N ALA A 30 21.96 -9.36 4.17
CA ALA A 30 22.27 -10.77 4.39
C ALA A 30 21.34 -11.64 3.54
N VAL A 31 21.91 -12.46 2.65
CA VAL A 31 21.17 -13.41 1.82
C VAL A 31 21.52 -14.82 2.29
N TYR A 32 20.50 -15.60 2.62
CA TYR A 32 20.65 -17.01 2.98
C TYR A 32 20.16 -17.88 1.83
N GLU A 33 20.74 -19.07 1.69
CA GLU A 33 20.27 -20.05 0.72
C GLU A 33 18.84 -20.47 1.07
N THR A 34 17.97 -20.43 0.05
CA THR A 34 16.60 -20.90 0.11
C THR A 34 16.33 -21.71 -1.15
N TRP A 35 15.17 -22.35 -1.21
CA TRP A 35 14.84 -23.15 -2.37
C TRP A 35 14.89 -22.33 -3.68
N ASN A 36 15.65 -22.81 -4.66
CA ASN A 36 15.71 -22.23 -5.98
C ASN A 36 14.42 -22.57 -6.78
N ARG A 37 14.23 -21.92 -7.94
CA ARG A 37 13.03 -22.07 -8.76
C ARG A 37 12.79 -23.51 -9.23
N ASN A 38 13.84 -24.32 -9.33
CA ASN A 38 13.79 -25.68 -9.88
C ASN A 38 13.64 -26.75 -8.80
N GLU A 39 13.83 -26.38 -7.53
CA GLU A 39 13.75 -27.32 -6.40
C GLU A 39 12.32 -27.65 -6.00
N TYR A 40 11.35 -26.81 -6.37
CA TYR A 40 9.93 -27.14 -6.24
C TYR A 40 9.05 -26.24 -7.11
N ASP A 41 7.88 -26.76 -7.47
CA ASP A 41 6.89 -26.02 -8.24
C ASP A 41 6.12 -25.05 -7.34
N ARG A 42 6.35 -23.75 -7.53
CA ARG A 42 5.64 -22.67 -6.83
C ARG A 42 4.36 -22.24 -7.56
N ARG A 43 3.99 -22.88 -8.67
CA ARG A 43 2.78 -22.53 -9.41
C ARG A 43 1.56 -22.84 -8.54
N GLY A 44 0.71 -21.83 -8.37
CA GLY A 44 -0.61 -22.02 -7.79
C GLY A 44 -1.52 -22.79 -8.74
N ILE A 45 -2.69 -23.17 -8.22
CA ILE A 45 -3.77 -23.73 -9.03
C ILE A 45 -4.21 -22.64 -10.03
N PRO A 46 -4.39 -22.97 -11.33
CA PRO A 46 -4.94 -22.00 -12.28
C PRO A 46 -6.29 -21.48 -11.77
N ALA A 47 -6.57 -20.20 -12.00
CA ALA A 47 -7.84 -19.61 -11.60
C ALA A 47 -9.00 -20.45 -12.15
N THR A 48 -9.93 -20.84 -11.28
CA THR A 48 -11.13 -21.57 -11.68
C THR A 48 -11.86 -20.77 -12.75
N ARG A 49 -12.23 -21.43 -13.85
CA ARG A 49 -13.02 -20.80 -14.90
C ARG A 49 -14.42 -20.57 -14.33
N LEU A 50 -14.71 -19.32 -14.00
CA LEU A 50 -15.98 -18.91 -13.45
C LEU A 50 -17.02 -18.85 -14.56
N ASP A 51 -18.08 -19.65 -14.42
CA ASP A 51 -19.29 -19.54 -15.25
C ASP A 51 -20.19 -18.43 -14.70
N ALA A 52 -21.05 -17.85 -15.54
CA ALA A 52 -21.95 -16.77 -15.14
C ALA A 52 -22.86 -17.18 -13.97
N GLU A 53 -23.37 -18.41 -13.97
CA GLU A 53 -24.19 -18.95 -12.88
C GLU A 53 -23.38 -19.08 -11.58
N LEU A 54 -22.16 -19.63 -11.66
CA LEU A 54 -21.30 -19.81 -10.50
C LEU A 54 -20.90 -18.45 -9.89
N ILE A 55 -20.69 -17.43 -10.72
CA ILE A 55 -20.43 -16.06 -10.25
C ILE A 55 -21.60 -15.56 -9.41
N GLU A 56 -22.84 -15.70 -9.90
CA GLU A 56 -24.03 -15.26 -9.16
C GLU A 56 -24.21 -16.04 -7.85
N GLN A 57 -23.95 -17.35 -7.85
CA GLN A 57 -23.97 -18.16 -6.63
C GLN A 57 -22.93 -17.68 -5.60
N ILE A 58 -21.69 -17.46 -6.01
CA ILE A 58 -20.61 -16.97 -5.13
C ILE A 58 -20.94 -15.57 -4.59
N LYS A 59 -21.50 -14.69 -5.42
CA LYS A 59 -21.94 -13.35 -4.98
C LYS A 59 -22.98 -13.45 -3.87
N GLN A 60 -24.01 -14.28 -4.07
CA GLN A 60 -25.08 -14.46 -3.12
C GLN A 60 -24.54 -15.04 -1.80
N GLU A 61 -23.76 -16.12 -1.88
CA GLU A 61 -23.15 -16.78 -0.71
C GLU A 61 -22.30 -15.79 0.11
N LEU A 62 -21.44 -15.00 -0.56
CA LEU A 62 -20.60 -14.02 0.12
C LEU A 62 -21.40 -12.89 0.75
N ASN A 63 -22.46 -12.42 0.09
CA ASN A 63 -23.31 -11.37 0.64
C ASN A 63 -24.10 -11.87 1.86
N ASP A 64 -24.62 -13.10 1.81
CA ASP A 64 -25.33 -13.71 2.93
C ASP A 64 -24.40 -13.94 4.14
N TYR A 65 -23.20 -14.49 3.90
CA TYR A 65 -22.19 -14.64 4.94
C TYR A 65 -21.85 -13.29 5.61
N LYS A 66 -21.64 -12.24 4.81
CA LYS A 66 -21.32 -10.89 5.31
C LYS A 66 -22.46 -10.26 6.10
N ALA A 67 -23.70 -10.59 5.77
CA ALA A 67 -24.88 -10.00 6.41
C ALA A 67 -25.25 -10.70 7.72
N TYR A 68 -25.11 -12.02 7.79
CA TYR A 68 -25.71 -12.82 8.86
C TYR A 68 -24.71 -13.56 9.74
N GLU A 69 -23.54 -13.95 9.22
CA GLU A 69 -22.59 -14.81 9.94
C GLU A 69 -21.33 -14.05 10.36
N MET A 70 -20.84 -13.16 9.49
CA MET A 70 -19.60 -12.43 9.71
C MET A 70 -19.78 -11.39 10.82
N GLN A 71 -19.14 -11.63 11.97
CA GLN A 71 -19.17 -10.69 13.08
C GLN A 71 -18.37 -9.43 12.75
N VAL A 72 -19.08 -8.30 12.66
CA VAL A 72 -18.50 -6.97 12.46
C VAL A 72 -19.01 -6.04 13.53
N HIS A 73 -18.08 -5.32 14.16
CA HIS A 73 -18.38 -4.27 15.14
C HIS A 73 -19.33 -3.22 14.54
N GLU A 74 -20.28 -2.69 15.31
CA GLU A 74 -21.35 -1.84 14.74
C GLU A 74 -20.80 -0.63 13.99
N SER A 75 -19.77 0.04 14.53
CA SER A 75 -19.14 1.20 13.89
C SER A 75 -18.39 0.87 12.60
N SER A 76 -18.12 -0.41 12.32
CA SER A 76 -17.38 -0.85 11.15
C SER A 76 -18.26 -1.48 10.07
N ARG A 77 -19.56 -1.69 10.33
CA ARG A 77 -20.49 -2.33 9.37
C ARG A 77 -20.59 -1.56 8.05
N LEU A 78 -20.41 -0.25 8.08
CA LEU A 78 -20.39 0.58 6.86
C LEU A 78 -19.19 0.30 5.93
N PHE A 79 -18.15 -0.37 6.43
CA PHE A 79 -16.98 -0.76 5.64
C PHE A 79 -17.09 -2.18 5.08
N THR A 80 -18.16 -2.92 5.40
CA THR A 80 -18.40 -4.25 4.82
C THR A 80 -18.73 -4.10 3.34
N HIS A 81 -17.89 -4.67 2.48
CA HIS A 81 -18.05 -4.57 1.02
C HIS A 81 -18.99 -5.65 0.48
N PHE A 82 -20.18 -5.24 0.05
CA PHE A 82 -21.15 -6.09 -0.66
C PHE A 82 -20.90 -6.06 -2.17
N ILE A 83 -21.26 -7.16 -2.84
CA ILE A 83 -21.10 -7.32 -4.29
C ILE A 83 -22.45 -7.05 -4.96
N TYR A 84 -22.48 -6.16 -5.96
CA TYR A 84 -23.66 -5.79 -6.76
C TYR A 84 -23.45 -6.13 -8.24
#